data_AF-A0A7C6BG98-F1
#
_entry.id   AF-A0A7C6BG98-F1
#
_cell.length_a   1.000
_cell.length_b   1.000
_cell.length_c   1.000
_cell.angle_alpha   90.00
_cell.angle_beta   90.00
_cell.angle_gamma   90.00
#
_symmetry.space_group_name_H-M   'P 1'
#
loop_
_entity.id
_entity.type
_entity.pdbx_description
1 polymer ?
#
loop_
_entity_poly.entity_id
_entity_poly.type
_entity_poly.pdbx_seq_one_letter_code
_entity_poly.pdbx_strand_id
1 'polypeptide(L)'
;MNQDEQQKRTTISKNRKLAYYLGMGLSGIGLVLFLSVFVSIASRISSPTFGMPDGSPMLRGIIGFILIFIGQAIANIAKRGLAGSGVVLDPEKAREDLAPYTHMAGGMVKDVAEGFREGAGDEKKAPPHVMLRCRSCETLNPEDAKYCKQCGKLL
;
A
#
# COMPACT_ATOMS: atom_id res chain seq x y z
N MET A 1 11.42 13.16 26.08
CA MET A 1 11.75 12.38 24.86
C MET A 1 13.25 12.37 24.72
N ASN A 2 13.88 11.22 24.99
CA ASN A 2 15.34 11.11 25.13
C ASN A 2 16.02 11.07 23.76
N GLN A 3 17.10 11.84 23.61
CA GLN A 3 17.91 11.94 22.39
C GLN A 3 18.55 10.59 22.00
N ASP A 4 18.73 9.68 22.97
CA ASP A 4 19.27 8.33 22.75
C ASP A 4 18.34 7.43 21.91
N GLU A 5 17.01 7.62 21.97
CA GLU A 5 16.06 6.85 21.15
C GLU A 5 16.04 7.33 19.69
N GLN A 6 16.29 8.61 19.44
CA GLN A 6 16.40 9.16 18.08
C GLN A 6 17.68 8.68 17.38
N GLN A 7 18.77 8.50 18.12
CA GLN A 7 20.05 8.03 17.57
C GLN A 7 20.01 6.54 17.18
N LYS A 8 19.26 5.72 17.91
CA LYS A 8 19.02 4.30 17.55
C LYS A 8 18.20 4.15 16.26
N ARG A 9 17.33 5.11 15.93
CA ARG A 9 16.51 5.11 14.68
C ARG A 9 17.26 5.55 13.42
N THR A 10 18.42 6.20 13.54
CA THR A 10 19.17 6.77 12.40
C THR A 10 20.44 6.00 12.02
N THR A 11 20.75 4.91 12.71
CA THR A 11 21.91 4.07 12.38
C THR A 11 21.53 3.03 11.32
N ILE A 12 21.48 3.47 10.06
CA ILE A 12 21.58 2.54 8.93
C ILE A 12 22.87 1.73 9.15
N SER A 13 22.72 0.43 9.37
CA SER A 13 23.82 -0.53 9.50
C SER A 13 24.93 -0.21 8.48
N LYS A 14 26.16 0.01 8.96
CA LYS A 14 27.33 0.31 8.12
C LYS A 14 27.51 -0.76 7.03
N ASN A 15 27.18 -2.02 7.34
CA ASN A 15 27.22 -3.14 6.41
C ASN A 15 26.19 -3.01 5.28
N ARG A 16 25.02 -2.41 5.54
CA ARG A 16 23.99 -2.18 4.53
C ARG A 16 24.40 -1.10 3.53
N LYS A 17 25.03 -0.02 4.00
CA LYS A 17 25.61 1.00 3.12
C LYS A 17 26.74 0.41 2.27
N LEU A 18 27.62 -0.38 2.88
CA LEU A 18 28.72 -1.03 2.15
C LEU A 18 28.21 -1.98 1.06
N ALA A 19 27.24 -2.85 1.37
CA ALA A 19 26.63 -3.75 0.38
C ALA A 19 25.94 -2.99 -0.76
N TYR A 20 25.30 -1.86 -0.45
CA TYR A 20 24.69 -1.01 -1.47
C TYR A 20 25.73 -0.43 -2.44
N TYR A 21 26.81 0.16 -1.92
CA TYR A 21 27.88 0.71 -2.77
C TYR A 21 28.64 -0.37 -3.53
N LEU A 22 28.86 -1.55 -2.95
CA LEU A 22 29.44 -2.69 -3.63
C LEU A 22 28.55 -3.17 -4.79
N GLY A 23 27.24 -3.32 -4.57
CA GLY A 23 26.30 -3.70 -5.63
C GLY A 23 26.23 -2.65 -6.75
N MET A 24 26.28 -1.36 -6.38
CA MET A 24 26.29 -0.26 -7.35
C MET A 24 27.60 -0.21 -8.15
N GLY A 25 28.75 -0.42 -7.50
CA GLY A 25 30.04 -0.52 -8.16
C GLY A 25 30.13 -1.72 -9.11
N LEU A 26 29.68 -2.90 -8.67
CA LEU A 26 29.63 -4.11 -9.49
C LEU A 26 28.73 -3.94 -10.72
N SER A 27 27.56 -3.31 -10.53
CA SER A 27 26.66 -2.97 -11.64
C SER A 27 27.30 -2.01 -12.62
N GLY A 28 28.03 -1.00 -12.12
CA GLY A 28 28.77 -0.05 -12.96
C GLY A 28 29.84 -0.73 -13.81
N ILE A 29 30.63 -1.62 -13.22
CA ILE A 29 31.64 -2.41 -13.96
C ILE A 29 30.96 -3.30 -15.01
N GLY A 30 29.87 -3.99 -14.64
CA GLY A 30 29.09 -4.80 -15.57
C GLY A 30 28.53 -3.99 -16.74
N LEU A 31 28.06 -2.77 -16.49
CA LEU A 31 27.56 -1.86 -17.53
C LEU A 31 28.66 -1.44 -18.49
N VAL A 32 29.85 -1.11 -17.99
CA VAL A 32 31.01 -0.78 -18.83
C VAL A 32 31.39 -1.98 -19.71
N LEU A 33 31.44 -3.18 -19.14
CA LEU A 33 31.72 -4.41 -19.90
C LEU A 33 30.64 -4.70 -20.94
N PHE A 34 29.36 -4.51 -20.61
CA PHE A 34 28.25 -4.69 -21.54
C PHE A 34 28.30 -3.68 -22.69
N LEU A 35 28.53 -2.40 -22.40
CA LEU A 35 28.65 -1.35 -23.42
C LEU A 35 29.89 -1.52 -24.31
N SER A 36 30.95 -2.15 -23.79
CA SER A 36 32.16 -2.44 -24.59
C SER A 36 31.86 -3.33 -25.81
N VAL A 37 30.79 -4.14 -25.76
CA VAL A 37 30.34 -4.96 -26.91
C VAL A 37 29.87 -4.10 -28.06
N PHE A 38 29.12 -3.03 -27.78
CA PHE A 38 28.59 -2.13 -28.80
C PHE A 38 29.73 -1.33 -29.46
N VAL A 39 30.68 -0.86 -28.66
CA VAL A 39 31.88 -0.17 -29.17
C VAL A 39 32.72 -1.13 -30.03
N SER A 40 32.87 -2.39 -29.60
CA SER A 40 33.57 -3.44 -30.36
C SER A 40 32.87 -3.76 -31.68
N ILE A 41 31.54 -3.76 -31.74
CA ILE A 41 30.81 -4.01 -32.99
C ILE A 41 30.87 -2.78 -33.91
N ALA A 42 30.65 -1.57 -33.36
CA ALA A 42 30.64 -0.32 -34.12
C ALA A 42 32.00 -0.03 -34.78
N SER A 43 33.09 -0.22 -34.05
CA SER A 43 34.47 -0.06 -34.57
C SER A 43 34.80 -1.04 -35.72
N ARG A 44 34.08 -2.17 -35.81
CA ARG A 44 34.31 -3.19 -36.83
C ARG A 44 33.50 -2.95 -38.09
N ILE A 45 32.29 -2.38 -37.97
CA ILE A 45 31.51 -1.87 -39.10
C ILE A 45 32.29 -0.77 -39.84
N SER A 46 33.08 0.02 -39.12
CA SER A 46 33.95 1.05 -39.71
C SER A 46 35.28 0.53 -40.29
N SER A 47 35.64 -0.74 -40.04
CA SER A 47 36.92 -1.29 -40.51
C SER A 47 36.75 -2.15 -41.78
N PRO A 48 37.61 -2.02 -42.81
CA PRO A 48 37.47 -2.74 -44.08
C PRO A 48 37.83 -4.24 -44.01
N THR A 49 38.38 -4.70 -42.90
CA THR A 49 38.72 -6.10 -42.65
C THR A 49 37.62 -6.78 -41.84
N PHE A 50 36.69 -7.44 -42.54
CA PHE A 50 35.66 -8.31 -41.97
C PHE A 50 36.32 -9.63 -41.47
N GLY A 51 37.24 -9.51 -40.50
CA GLY A 51 38.03 -10.61 -39.95
C GLY A 51 37.38 -11.23 -38.72
N MET A 52 37.48 -12.56 -38.61
CA MET A 52 36.91 -13.38 -37.52
C MET A 52 37.28 -12.87 -36.11
N PRO A 53 36.43 -13.11 -35.09
CA PRO A 53 36.56 -12.48 -33.78
C PRO A 53 37.79 -12.97 -33.01
N ASP A 54 38.60 -12.03 -32.52
CA ASP A 54 39.58 -12.27 -31.46
C ASP A 54 38.85 -12.40 -30.11
N GLY A 55 38.17 -13.53 -29.91
CA GLY A 55 37.29 -13.80 -28.77
C GLY A 55 35.83 -13.40 -29.02
N SER A 56 34.90 -13.96 -28.24
CA SER A 56 33.46 -13.78 -28.42
C SER A 56 32.98 -12.47 -27.74
N PRO A 57 32.74 -11.37 -28.47
CA PRO A 57 32.22 -10.13 -27.89
C PRO A 57 30.86 -10.36 -27.21
N MET A 58 30.08 -11.32 -27.72
CA MET A 58 28.83 -11.75 -27.15
C MET A 58 28.98 -12.36 -25.74
N LEU A 59 30.06 -13.11 -25.47
CA LEU A 59 30.32 -13.69 -24.15
C LEU A 59 30.65 -12.61 -23.12
N ARG A 60 31.44 -11.59 -23.50
CA ARG A 60 31.70 -10.41 -22.65
C ARG A 60 30.40 -9.67 -22.31
N GLY A 61 29.49 -9.56 -23.28
CA GLY A 61 28.16 -8.98 -23.08
C GLY A 61 27.32 -9.77 -22.09
N ILE A 62 27.27 -11.10 -22.22
CA ILE A 62 26.55 -11.98 -21.30
C ILE A 62 27.10 -11.86 -19.88
N ILE A 63 28.43 -11.88 -19.73
CA ILE A 63 29.10 -11.71 -18.43
C ILE A 63 28.78 -10.33 -17.84
N GLY A 64 28.86 -9.27 -18.64
CA GLY A 64 28.50 -7.92 -18.23
C GLY A 64 27.04 -7.81 -17.78
N PHE A 65 26.12 -8.42 -18.52
CA PHE A 65 24.70 -8.45 -18.18
C PHE A 65 24.42 -9.16 -16.86
N ILE A 66 25.04 -10.33 -16.63
CA ILE A 66 24.92 -11.08 -15.38
C ILE A 66 25.46 -10.25 -14.21
N LEU A 67 26.60 -9.58 -14.37
CA LEU A 67 27.18 -8.70 -13.37
C LEU A 67 26.26 -7.52 -13.01
N ILE A 68 25.62 -6.91 -14.01
CA ILE A 68 24.62 -5.86 -13.78
C ILE A 68 23.46 -6.43 -12.97
N PHE A 69 22.93 -7.59 -13.37
CA PHE A 69 21.77 -8.18 -12.70
C PHE A 69 22.06 -8.53 -11.23
N ILE A 70 23.20 -9.16 -10.96
CA ILE A 70 23.64 -9.49 -9.61
C ILE A 70 23.89 -8.23 -8.79
N GLY A 71 24.59 -7.24 -9.36
CA GLY A 71 24.87 -5.97 -8.70
C GLY A 71 23.58 -5.21 -8.34
N GLN A 72 22.61 -5.18 -9.23
CA GLN A 72 21.29 -4.58 -9.00
C GLN A 72 20.50 -5.32 -7.93
N ALA A 73 20.52 -6.66 -7.94
CA ALA A 73 19.87 -7.46 -6.91
C ALA A 73 20.44 -7.14 -5.52
N ILE A 74 21.76 -7.15 -5.37
CA ILE A 74 22.44 -6.81 -4.11
C ILE A 74 22.11 -5.38 -3.68
N ALA A 75 22.17 -4.42 -4.60
CA ALA A 75 21.87 -3.02 -4.30
C ALA A 75 20.41 -2.82 -3.87
N ASN A 76 19.46 -3.51 -4.52
CA ASN A 76 18.03 -3.43 -4.20
C ASN A 76 17.71 -4.05 -2.84
N ILE A 77 18.31 -5.19 -2.51
CA ILE A 77 18.20 -5.82 -1.19
C ILE A 77 18.80 -4.91 -0.12
N ALA A 78 19.95 -4.28 -0.39
CA ALA A 78 20.58 -3.35 0.54
C ALA A 78 19.74 -2.07 0.75
N LYS A 79 19.10 -1.52 -0.30
CA LYS A 79 18.21 -0.35 -0.18
C LYS A 79 16.97 -0.67 0.66
N ARG A 80 16.28 -1.77 0.35
CA ARG A 80 15.01 -2.15 0.99
C ARG A 80 15.22 -2.86 2.33
N GLY A 81 16.44 -3.32 2.61
CA GLY A 81 16.74 -4.19 3.74
C GLY A 81 16.18 -5.61 3.53
N LEU A 82 16.56 -6.53 4.42
CA LEU A 82 16.06 -7.91 4.41
C LEU A 82 14.52 -7.97 4.61
N ALA A 83 13.99 -7.02 5.39
CA ALA A 83 12.55 -6.87 5.62
C ALA A 83 11.79 -6.35 4.38
N GLY A 84 12.33 -5.37 3.66
CA GLY A 84 11.69 -4.82 2.46
C GLY A 84 11.97 -5.60 1.17
N SER A 85 12.86 -6.60 1.19
CA SER A 85 13.10 -7.53 0.07
C SER A 85 12.29 -8.82 0.17
N GLY A 86 11.53 -9.00 1.26
CA GLY A 86 10.73 -10.21 1.50
C GLY A 86 11.54 -11.41 1.98
N VAL A 87 12.85 -11.25 2.24
CA VAL A 87 13.73 -12.34 2.70
C VAL A 87 13.56 -12.63 4.18
N VAL A 88 13.29 -11.60 4.98
CA VAL A 88 12.97 -11.73 6.40
C VAL A 88 11.69 -10.93 6.66
N LEU A 89 10.53 -11.53 6.43
CA LEU A 89 9.29 -10.96 6.95
C LEU A 89 9.32 -11.14 8.47
N ASP A 90 9.47 -10.04 9.19
CA ASP A 90 9.23 -9.99 10.63
C ASP A 90 7.77 -9.54 10.84
N PRO A 91 6.82 -10.48 10.97
CA PRO A 91 5.39 -10.17 10.99
C PRO A 91 4.99 -9.35 12.22
N GLU A 92 5.75 -9.43 13.32
CA GLU A 92 5.49 -8.65 14.54
C GLU A 92 5.84 -7.18 14.32
N LYS A 93 6.95 -6.90 13.65
CA LYS A 93 7.35 -5.52 13.33
C LYS A 93 6.43 -4.84 12.32
N ALA A 94 5.94 -5.61 11.34
CA ALA A 94 4.91 -5.13 10.41
C ALA A 94 3.59 -4.79 11.14
N ARG A 95 3.21 -5.57 12.17
CA ARG A 95 2.02 -5.30 12.99
C ARG A 95 2.18 -4.05 13.85
N GLU A 96 3.37 -3.83 14.42
CA GLU A 96 3.66 -2.64 15.23
C GLU A 96 3.69 -1.36 14.37
N ASP A 97 4.25 -1.42 13.15
CA ASP A 97 4.22 -0.31 12.19
C ASP A 97 2.79 -0.03 11.67
N LEU A 98 1.91 -1.04 11.64
CA LEU A 98 0.49 -0.89 11.29
C LEU A 98 -0.38 -0.41 12.45
N ALA A 99 0.07 -0.53 13.71
CA ALA A 99 -0.69 -0.14 14.90
C ALA A 99 -1.33 1.26 14.80
N PRO A 100 -0.62 2.34 14.42
CA PRO A 100 -1.24 3.68 14.30
C PRO A 100 -2.35 3.74 13.24
N TYR A 101 -2.27 2.95 12.17
CA TYR A 101 -3.29 2.91 11.12
C TYR A 101 -4.49 2.04 11.51
N THR A 102 -4.28 1.01 12.34
CA THR A 102 -5.39 0.21 12.89
C THR A 102 -6.29 1.01 13.83
N HIS A 103 -5.74 2.00 14.54
CA HIS A 103 -6.54 2.91 15.37
C HIS A 103 -7.46 3.81 14.53
N MET A 104 -7.00 4.30 13.38
CA MET A 104 -7.84 5.09 12.47
C MET A 104 -8.97 4.26 11.85
N ALA A 105 -8.69 3.02 11.45
CA ALA A 105 -9.72 2.10 10.97
C ALA A 105 -10.75 1.74 12.06
N GLY A 106 -10.29 1.57 13.31
CA GLY A 106 -11.18 1.31 14.45
C GLY A 106 -12.13 2.48 14.76
N GLY A 107 -11.68 3.72 14.59
CA GLY A 107 -12.53 4.91 14.72
C GLY A 107 -13.69 4.91 13.72
N MET A 108 -13.38 4.67 12.43
CA MET A 108 -14.41 4.62 11.39
C MET A 108 -15.45 3.50 11.61
N VAL A 109 -15.01 2.32 12.08
CA VAL A 109 -15.92 1.21 12.40
C VAL A 109 -16.81 1.56 13.60
N LYS A 110 -16.24 2.25 14.60
CA LYS A 110 -17.00 2.72 15.76
C LYS A 110 -18.05 3.75 15.35
N ASP A 111 -17.70 4.72 14.50
CA ASP A 111 -18.63 5.74 14.01
C ASP A 111 -19.80 5.12 13.24
N VAL A 112 -19.53 4.10 12.43
CA VAL A 112 -20.57 3.34 11.73
C VAL A 112 -21.45 2.57 12.71
N ALA A 113 -20.85 1.90 13.71
CA ALA A 113 -21.60 1.16 14.72
C ALA A 113 -22.46 2.07 15.62
N GLU A 114 -21.97 3.27 15.95
CA GLU A 114 -22.74 4.29 16.66
C GLU A 114 -23.88 4.82 15.79
N GLY A 115 -23.64 5.10 14.51
CA GLY A 115 -24.71 5.48 13.57
C GLY A 115 -25.83 4.44 13.44
N PHE A 116 -25.51 3.14 13.47
CA PHE A 116 -26.52 2.08 13.52
C PHE A 116 -27.26 2.02 14.87
N ARG A 117 -26.58 2.25 15.99
CA ARG A 117 -27.21 2.30 17.32
C ARG A 117 -28.10 3.52 17.50
N GLU A 118 -27.73 4.67 16.97
CA GLU A 118 -28.54 5.89 16.98
C GLU A 118 -29.75 5.74 16.05
N GLY A 119 -29.56 5.15 14.86
CA GLY A 119 -30.66 4.83 13.94
C GLY A 119 -31.63 3.76 14.47
N ALA A 120 -31.17 2.86 15.34
CA ALA A 120 -31.98 1.80 15.94
C ALA A 120 -32.48 2.11 17.36
N GLY A 121 -31.98 3.17 18.01
CA GLY A 121 -32.03 3.33 19.46
C GLY A 121 -32.61 4.64 19.97
N ASP A 122 -33.29 5.42 19.14
CA ASP A 122 -33.94 6.66 19.56
C ASP A 122 -35.42 6.70 19.15
N GLU A 123 -36.15 5.62 19.43
CA GLU A 123 -37.56 5.75 19.83
C GLU A 123 -37.60 6.46 21.19
N LYS A 124 -37.27 7.76 21.17
CA LYS A 124 -37.64 8.69 22.23
C LYS A 124 -39.10 8.41 22.53
N LYS A 125 -39.39 8.19 23.81
CA LYS A 125 -40.71 8.23 24.43
C LYS A 125 -41.51 9.41 23.88
N ALA A 126 -42.16 9.23 22.73
CA ALA A 126 -43.17 10.14 22.26
C ALA A 126 -44.29 10.05 23.32
N PRO A 127 -44.81 11.18 23.82
CA PRO A 127 -45.92 11.13 24.75
C PRO A 127 -47.03 10.26 24.12
N PRO A 128 -47.73 9.41 24.91
CA PRO A 128 -48.75 8.54 24.36
C PRO A 128 -49.85 9.40 23.72
N HIS A 129 -49.82 9.53 22.40
CA HIS A 129 -50.85 10.21 21.63
C HIS A 129 -52.03 9.25 21.46
N VAL A 130 -53.18 9.60 22.01
CA VAL A 130 -54.40 8.79 21.87
C VAL A 130 -54.93 8.97 20.44
N MET A 131 -55.13 7.86 19.74
CA MET A 131 -55.63 7.85 18.37
C MET A 131 -57.05 7.27 18.33
N LEU A 132 -57.96 7.95 17.62
CA LEU A 132 -59.34 7.52 17.42
C LEU A 132 -59.45 6.65 16.16
N ARG A 133 -60.04 5.46 16.28
CA ARG A 133 -60.31 4.57 15.14
C ARG A 133 -61.67 4.88 14.53
N CYS A 134 -61.69 5.20 13.24
CA CYS A 134 -62.94 5.45 12.51
C CYS A 134 -63.81 4.20 12.43
N ARG A 135 -65.09 4.30 12.79
CA ARG A 135 -66.04 3.16 12.73
C ARG A 135 -66.39 2.69 11.32
N SER A 136 -66.16 3.52 10.29
CA SER A 136 -66.58 3.19 8.92
C SER A 136 -65.46 2.67 8.02
N CYS A 137 -64.21 3.06 8.23
CA CYS A 137 -63.09 2.66 7.38
C CYS A 137 -61.84 2.28 8.18
N GLU A 138 -61.95 2.21 9.50
CA GLU A 138 -60.93 1.72 10.43
C GLU A 138 -59.61 2.51 10.50
N THR A 139 -59.51 3.63 9.78
CA THR A 139 -58.36 4.52 9.81
C THR A 139 -58.16 5.13 11.21
N LEU A 140 -56.90 5.20 11.66
CA LEU A 140 -56.50 5.91 12.87
C LEU A 140 -56.37 7.42 12.62
N ASN A 141 -57.07 8.20 13.43
CA ASN A 141 -57.16 9.65 13.36
C ASN A 141 -56.68 10.24 14.70
N PRO A 142 -56.14 11.48 14.70
CA PRO A 142 -55.76 12.15 15.94
C PRO A 142 -57.00 12.48 16.78
N GLU A 143 -56.81 12.65 18.10
CA GLU A 143 -57.89 12.88 19.07
C GLU A 143 -58.69 14.17 18.85
N ASP A 144 -58.13 15.16 18.17
CA ASP A 144 -58.76 16.44 17.85
C ASP A 144 -59.57 16.42 16.54
N ALA A 145 -59.50 15.32 15.79
CA ALA A 145 -60.24 15.19 14.54
C ALA A 145 -61.74 14.95 14.80
N LYS A 146 -62.59 15.76 14.16
CA LYS A 146 -64.06 15.56 14.13
C LYS A 146 -64.52 14.65 13.00
N TYR A 147 -63.75 14.60 11.91
CA TYR A 147 -64.04 13.83 10.70
C TYR A 147 -62.84 12.97 10.32
N CYS A 148 -63.12 11.81 9.74
CA CYS A 148 -62.10 10.87 9.32
C CYS A 148 -61.28 11.43 8.14
N LYS A 149 -59.95 11.42 8.28
CA LYS A 149 -59.02 11.88 7.23
C LYS A 149 -59.05 11.07 5.94
N GLN A 150 -59.63 9.87 5.97
CA GLN A 150 -59.71 8.98 4.80
C GLN A 150 -61.10 8.98 4.17
N CYS A 151 -62.17 8.77 4.95
CA CYS A 151 -63.53 8.61 4.42
C CYS A 151 -64.45 9.82 4.63
N GLY A 152 -64.00 10.85 5.34
CA GLY A 152 -64.77 12.08 5.59
C GLY A 152 -65.97 11.93 6.53
N LYS A 153 -66.28 10.71 7.01
CA LYS A 153 -67.36 10.48 7.98
C LYS A 153 -66.97 10.95 9.38
N LEU A 154 -67.96 11.25 10.22
CA LEU A 154 -67.77 11.57 11.63
C LEU A 154 -67.04 10.41 12.34
N LEU A 155 -66.09 10.74 13.21
CA LEU A 155 -65.23 9.75 13.91
C LEU A 155 -65.94 8.99 15.02
#